data_AF-A0A7R9D686-F1
#
_entry.id   AF-A0A7R9D686-F1
#
_cell.length_a   1.000
_cell.length_b   1.000
_cell.length_c   1.000
_cell.angle_alpha   90.00
_cell.angle_beta   90.00
_cell.angle_gamma   90.00
#
_symmetry.space_group_name_H-M   'P 1'
#
loop_
_entity.id
_entity.type
_entity.pdbx_description
1 polymer ?
#
loop_
_entity_poly.entity_id
_entity_poly.type
_entity_poly.pdbx_seq_one_letter_code
_entity_poly.pdbx_strand_id
1 'polypeptide(L)'
;MLPAKQGEKPWWKSNFFVSEPVRFGTWDGVFTSCLINIFGVIVFLRSGWIVGQAGVLNAVLMVIATVSVALISVLSAVGICERCRMESGGVYFLVSHVLGSKFGGALGLLYVFGQAVGCALYVLGFGESMAKLVGLDSPWAERGFASAAVLLLGVINIAGVKWVIKLQFVLLIILLLAGLDFAVGSFVHTDDKGMNNSYLPSSFQ
;
A
#
# COMPACT_ATOMS: atom_id res chain seq x y z
N MET A 1 38.76 0.18 -45.16
CA MET A 1 38.58 1.29 -44.20
C MET A 1 37.95 0.72 -42.94
N LEU A 2 38.53 1.02 -41.79
CA LEU A 2 38.40 0.32 -40.51
C LEU A 2 36.97 0.32 -39.92
N PRO A 3 36.54 -0.74 -39.20
CA PRO A 3 35.40 -0.66 -38.30
C PRO A 3 35.75 0.22 -37.10
N ALA A 4 34.94 1.26 -36.84
CA ALA A 4 35.09 2.11 -35.68
C ALA A 4 34.94 1.28 -34.40
N LYS A 5 35.98 1.29 -33.55
CA LYS A 5 35.95 0.69 -32.22
C LYS A 5 34.81 1.30 -31.40
N GLN A 6 33.87 0.46 -30.96
CA GLN A 6 32.97 0.78 -29.86
C GLN A 6 33.85 1.09 -28.63
N GLY A 7 33.87 2.35 -28.21
CA GLY A 7 34.57 2.76 -26.99
C GLY A 7 34.04 1.97 -25.80
N GLU A 8 34.96 1.28 -25.12
CA GLU A 8 34.72 0.60 -23.85
C GLU A 8 34.16 1.59 -22.83
N LYS A 9 32.90 1.35 -22.43
CA LYS A 9 32.33 2.02 -21.27
C LYS A 9 32.95 1.37 -20.02
N PRO A 10 33.48 2.14 -19.06
CA PRO A 10 34.17 1.59 -17.90
C PRO A 10 33.26 0.67 -17.05
N TRP A 11 33.76 -0.53 -16.73
CA TRP A 11 33.04 -1.60 -16.03
C TRP A 11 32.54 -1.24 -14.61
N TRP A 12 33.11 -0.21 -13.98
CA TRP A 12 32.68 0.26 -12.66
C TRP A 12 31.37 1.07 -12.67
N LYS A 13 30.89 1.57 -13.81
CA LYS A 13 29.55 2.21 -13.89
C LYS A 13 28.41 1.22 -14.13
N SER A 14 28.69 0.04 -14.67
CA SER A 14 27.67 -0.96 -14.98
C SER A 14 27.12 -1.64 -13.71
N ASN A 15 27.96 -1.84 -12.70
CA ASN A 15 27.55 -2.48 -11.44
C ASN A 15 26.76 -1.57 -10.48
N PHE A 16 26.79 -0.24 -10.69
CA PHE A 16 26.09 0.70 -9.82
C PHE A 16 24.73 1.17 -10.38
N PHE A 17 24.51 1.04 -11.70
CA PHE A 17 23.31 1.57 -12.36
C PHE A 17 22.55 0.58 -13.25
N VAL A 18 23.12 -0.59 -13.55
CA VAL A 18 22.40 -1.69 -14.21
C VAL A 18 22.36 -2.84 -13.22
N SER A 19 21.42 -2.71 -12.29
CA SER A 19 20.95 -3.88 -11.57
C SER A 19 20.27 -4.75 -12.61
N GLU A 20 20.84 -5.92 -12.89
CA GLU A 20 20.12 -7.00 -13.56
C GLU A 20 18.71 -7.04 -12.94
N PRO A 21 17.63 -6.93 -13.73
CA PRO A 21 16.30 -7.07 -13.18
C PRO A 21 16.27 -8.49 -12.65
N VAL A 22 16.47 -8.65 -11.33
CA VAL A 22 16.02 -9.82 -10.60
C VAL A 22 14.59 -9.99 -11.08
N ARG A 23 14.39 -10.98 -11.95
CA ARG A 23 13.09 -11.28 -12.54
C ARG A 23 12.26 -11.83 -11.40
N PHE A 24 11.72 -10.92 -10.59
CA PHE A 24 10.72 -11.26 -9.61
C PHE A 24 9.61 -11.94 -10.39
N GLY A 25 9.32 -13.20 -10.04
CA GLY A 25 8.23 -13.94 -10.65
C GLY A 25 6.92 -13.18 -10.46
N THR A 26 5.92 -13.48 -11.28
CA THR A 26 4.61 -12.83 -11.23
C THR A 26 3.98 -12.90 -9.83
N TRP A 27 4.20 -14.02 -9.13
CA TRP A 27 3.77 -14.24 -7.74
C TRP A 27 4.60 -13.46 -6.73
N ASP A 28 5.92 -13.57 -6.79
CA ASP A 28 6.80 -12.94 -5.81
C ASP A 28 6.82 -11.41 -5.92
N GLY A 29 6.81 -10.88 -7.15
CA GLY A 29 6.88 -9.44 -7.39
C GLY A 29 5.53 -8.75 -7.34
N VAL A 30 4.63 -9.14 -8.24
CA VAL A 30 3.41 -8.36 -8.53
C VAL A 30 2.32 -8.67 -7.53
N PHE A 31 2.05 -9.95 -7.25
CA PHE A 31 0.98 -10.34 -6.34
C PHE A 31 1.23 -9.86 -4.91
N THR A 32 2.43 -10.09 -4.38
CA THR A 32 2.85 -9.61 -3.06
C THR A 32 2.73 -8.08 -2.93
N SER A 33 3.21 -7.35 -3.94
CA SER A 33 3.12 -5.88 -3.94
C SER A 33 1.68 -5.38 -3.99
N CYS A 34 0.81 -6.05 -4.75
CA CYS A 34 -0.60 -5.70 -4.86
C CYS A 34 -1.33 -5.97 -3.54
N LEU A 35 -1.09 -7.12 -2.91
CA LEU A 35 -1.70 -7.48 -1.63
C LEU A 35 -1.39 -6.44 -0.54
N ILE A 36 -0.12 -6.05 -0.37
CA ILE A 36 0.28 -5.07 0.65
C ILE A 36 -0.39 -3.71 0.39
N ASN A 37 -0.51 -3.31 -0.88
CA ASN A 37 -1.11 -2.03 -1.22
C ASN A 37 -2.64 -2.03 -1.02
N ILE A 38 -3.32 -3.17 -1.15
CA ILE A 38 -4.77 -3.28 -0.91
C ILE A 38 -5.06 -3.46 0.60
N PHE A 39 -4.35 -4.37 1.26
CA PHE A 39 -4.50 -4.69 2.68
C PHE A 39 -3.67 -3.77 3.57
N GLY A 40 -3.73 -2.46 3.32
CA GLY A 40 -3.01 -1.48 4.13
C GLY A 40 -3.54 -1.38 5.57
N VAL A 41 -2.69 -0.90 6.49
CA VAL A 41 -3.01 -0.63 7.90
C VAL A 41 -4.31 0.17 8.10
N ILE A 42 -4.64 1.07 7.17
CA ILE A 42 -5.83 1.93 7.26
C ILE A 42 -7.12 1.10 7.24
N VAL A 43 -7.15 -0.04 6.55
CA VAL A 43 -8.34 -0.90 6.47
C VAL A 43 -8.69 -1.44 7.87
N PHE A 44 -7.70 -1.83 8.67
CA PHE A 44 -7.95 -2.30 10.04
C PHE A 44 -8.40 -1.18 10.97
N LEU A 45 -7.77 -0.01 10.89
CA LEU A 45 -8.15 1.13 11.74
C LEU A 45 -9.56 1.65 11.45
N ARG A 46 -9.97 1.59 10.17
CA ARG A 46 -11.18 2.29 9.72
C ARG A 46 -12.37 1.37 9.44
N SER A 47 -12.17 0.10 9.13
CA SER A 47 -13.26 -0.86 8.88
C SER A 47 -14.22 -0.95 10.07
N GLY A 48 -13.70 -0.99 11.31
CA GLY A 48 -14.53 -1.03 12.53
C GLY A 48 -15.43 0.20 12.67
N TRP A 49 -14.90 1.40 12.43
CA TRP A 49 -15.69 2.64 12.48
C TRP A 49 -16.73 2.73 11.36
N ILE A 50 -16.38 2.31 10.14
CA ILE A 50 -17.29 2.30 8.99
C ILE A 50 -18.48 1.37 9.26
N VAL A 51 -18.23 0.15 9.74
CA VAL A 51 -19.29 -0.81 10.08
C VAL A 51 -20.14 -0.30 11.24
N GLY A 52 -19.55 0.35 12.23
CA GLY A 52 -20.26 0.94 13.37
C GLY A 52 -21.19 2.11 13.02
N GLN A 53 -20.81 2.96 12.06
CA GLN A 53 -21.61 4.12 11.64
C GLN A 53 -22.61 3.81 10.53
N ALA A 54 -22.17 3.08 9.48
CA ALA A 54 -23.00 2.79 8.32
C ALA A 54 -23.92 1.57 8.53
N GLY A 55 -23.57 0.70 9.47
CA GLY A 55 -24.20 -0.61 9.65
C GLY A 55 -23.63 -1.68 8.71
N VAL A 56 -23.81 -2.95 9.08
CA VAL A 56 -23.21 -4.10 8.37
C VAL A 56 -23.68 -4.20 6.92
N LEU A 57 -24.98 -4.02 6.66
CA LEU A 57 -25.54 -4.15 5.31
C LEU A 57 -24.97 -3.10 4.35
N ASN A 58 -24.91 -1.84 4.78
CA ASN A 58 -24.38 -0.76 3.97
C ASN A 58 -22.86 -0.88 3.78
N ALA A 59 -22.13 -1.33 4.82
CA ALA A 59 -20.70 -1.60 4.71
C ALA A 59 -20.40 -2.68 3.66
N VAL A 60 -21.17 -3.78 3.63
CA VAL A 60 -21.02 -4.83 2.62
C VAL A 60 -21.33 -4.30 1.22
N LEU A 61 -22.37 -3.50 1.04
CA LEU A 61 -22.70 -2.88 -0.26
C LEU A 61 -21.56 -1.96 -0.76
N MET A 62 -20.96 -1.16 0.12
CA MET A 62 -19.81 -0.31 -0.22
C MET A 62 -18.60 -1.13 -0.68
N VAL A 63 -18.31 -2.25 0.00
CA VAL A 63 -17.22 -3.16 -0.40
C VAL A 63 -17.50 -3.78 -1.77
N ILE A 64 -18.71 -4.30 -2.00
CA ILE A 64 -19.09 -4.90 -3.29
C ILE A 64 -18.97 -3.87 -4.43
N ALA A 65 -19.44 -2.64 -4.22
CA ALA A 65 -19.33 -1.57 -5.21
C ALA A 65 -17.86 -1.18 -5.49
N THR A 66 -17.00 -1.17 -4.47
CA THR A 66 -15.58 -0.88 -4.65
C THR A 66 -14.87 -1.99 -5.43
N VAL A 67 -15.17 -3.25 -5.10
CA VAL A 67 -14.61 -4.42 -5.78
C VAL A 67 -15.07 -4.48 -7.23
N SER A 68 -16.33 -4.15 -7.54
CA SER A 68 -16.80 -4.14 -8.93
C SER A 68 -16.08 -3.11 -9.80
N VAL A 69 -15.87 -1.89 -9.29
CA VAL A 69 -15.11 -0.83 -9.97
C VAL A 69 -13.65 -1.26 -10.19
N ALA A 70 -13.02 -1.89 -9.19
CA ALA A 70 -11.66 -2.42 -9.31
C ALA A 70 -11.58 -3.54 -10.36
N LEU A 71 -12.54 -4.48 -10.36
CA LEU A 71 -12.60 -5.58 -11.34
C LEU A 71 -12.75 -5.05 -12.77
N ILE A 72 -13.65 -4.10 -13.00
CA ILE A 72 -13.84 -3.47 -14.33
C ILE A 72 -12.53 -2.83 -14.80
N SER A 73 -11.82 -2.13 -13.91
CA SER A 73 -10.54 -1.48 -14.22
C SER A 73 -9.44 -2.49 -14.56
N VAL A 74 -9.32 -3.56 -13.77
CA VAL A 74 -8.33 -4.63 -14.01
C VAL A 74 -8.63 -5.38 -15.30
N LEU A 75 -9.89 -5.74 -15.56
CA LEU A 75 -10.29 -6.41 -16.81
C LEU A 75 -10.00 -5.55 -18.04
N SER A 76 -10.23 -4.23 -17.95
CA SER A 76 -9.86 -3.29 -19.00
C SER A 76 -8.34 -3.26 -19.23
N ALA A 77 -7.55 -3.19 -18.16
CA ALA A 77 -6.09 -3.20 -18.25
C ALA A 77 -5.56 -4.51 -18.87
N VAL A 78 -6.11 -5.66 -18.51
CA VAL A 78 -5.74 -6.96 -19.11
C VAL A 78 -6.02 -6.97 -20.61
N GLY A 79 -7.21 -6.51 -21.04
CA GLY A 79 -7.55 -6.43 -22.46
C GLY A 79 -6.63 -5.48 -23.26
N ILE A 80 -6.10 -4.44 -22.62
CA ILE A 80 -5.08 -3.56 -23.20
C ILE A 80 -3.74 -4.29 -23.33
N CYS A 81 -3.30 -4.98 -22.27
CA CYS A 81 -2.06 -5.76 -22.25
C CYS A 81 -2.03 -6.85 -23.33
N GLU A 82 -3.14 -7.55 -23.57
CA GLU A 82 -3.23 -8.60 -24.59
C GLU A 82 -3.06 -8.07 -26.03
N ARG A 83 -3.50 -6.82 -26.29
CA ARG A 83 -3.39 -6.18 -27.61
C ARG A 83 -2.03 -5.51 -27.85
N CYS A 84 -1.29 -5.19 -26.79
CA CYS A 84 -0.01 -4.52 -26.88
C CYS A 84 1.13 -5.52 -26.88
N ARG A 85 1.92 -5.55 -27.94
CA ARG A 85 3.17 -6.34 -27.96
C ARG A 85 4.19 -5.64 -27.06
N MET A 86 4.35 -6.15 -25.85
CA MET A 86 5.17 -5.53 -24.80
C MET A 86 6.65 -5.48 -25.21
N GLU A 87 7.11 -4.31 -25.64
CA GLU A 87 8.51 -3.92 -25.51
C GLU A 87 8.72 -3.44 -24.07
N SER A 88 9.87 -3.79 -23.46
CA SER A 88 10.17 -3.68 -22.02
C SER A 88 9.96 -2.25 -21.44
N GLY A 89 8.71 -1.92 -21.11
CA GLY A 89 8.30 -0.63 -20.54
C GLY A 89 7.24 -0.83 -19.44
N GLY A 90 7.19 0.10 -18.49
CA GLY A 90 6.22 0.08 -17.38
C GLY A 90 4.79 0.45 -17.80
N VAL A 91 3.88 0.54 -16.82
CA VAL A 91 2.45 0.81 -17.04
C VAL A 91 2.21 2.11 -17.81
N TYR A 92 2.97 3.18 -17.52
CA TYR A 92 2.86 4.45 -18.23
C TYR A 92 3.18 4.31 -19.73
N PHE A 93 4.22 3.54 -20.07
CA PHE A 93 4.60 3.31 -21.46
C PHE A 93 3.48 2.60 -22.22
N LEU A 94 2.92 1.54 -21.61
CA LEU A 94 1.77 0.81 -22.16
C LEU A 94 0.56 1.71 -22.42
N VAL A 95 0.18 2.53 -21.44
CA VAL A 95 -0.99 3.42 -21.55
C VAL A 95 -0.76 4.52 -22.59
N SER A 96 0.44 5.12 -22.60
CA SER A 96 0.79 6.16 -23.57
C SER A 96 0.86 5.65 -25.01
N HIS A 97 1.19 4.37 -25.20
CA HIS A 97 1.22 3.72 -26.50
C HIS A 97 -0.18 3.48 -27.08
N VAL A 98 -1.17 3.21 -26.21
CA VAL A 98 -2.53 2.84 -26.63
C VAL A 98 -3.48 4.04 -26.73
N LEU A 99 -3.39 4.98 -25.77
CA LEU A 99 -4.27 6.15 -25.70
C LEU A 99 -3.64 7.41 -26.35
N GLY A 100 -2.37 7.32 -26.76
CA GLY A 100 -1.60 8.45 -27.28
C GLY A 100 -1.01 9.34 -26.20
N SER A 101 -0.01 10.14 -26.59
CA SER A 101 0.84 10.92 -25.66
C SER A 101 0.08 11.95 -24.81
N LYS A 102 -0.99 12.56 -25.36
CA LYS A 102 -1.80 13.57 -24.65
C LYS A 102 -2.60 12.98 -23.49
N PHE A 103 -3.28 11.85 -23.71
CA PHE A 103 -4.05 11.18 -22.66
C PHE A 103 -3.14 10.41 -21.69
N GLY A 104 -2.05 9.80 -22.19
CA GLY A 104 -1.05 9.14 -21.35
C GLY A 104 -0.43 10.08 -20.31
N GLY A 105 -0.04 11.30 -20.72
CA GLY A 105 0.53 12.31 -19.81
C GLY A 105 -0.44 12.75 -18.70
N ALA A 106 -1.71 12.99 -19.04
CA ALA A 106 -2.73 13.37 -18.07
C ALA A 106 -3.01 12.27 -17.04
N LEU A 107 -3.17 11.02 -17.49
CA LEU A 107 -3.34 9.86 -16.60
C LEU A 107 -2.12 9.61 -15.73
N GLY A 108 -0.91 9.79 -16.28
CA GLY A 108 0.34 9.68 -15.52
C GLY A 108 0.41 10.70 -14.38
N LEU A 109 0.04 11.95 -14.64
CA LEU A 109 0.03 13.01 -13.61
C LEU A 109 -1.00 12.72 -12.51
N LEU A 110 -2.21 12.29 -12.89
CA LEU A 110 -3.26 11.87 -11.95
C LEU A 110 -2.79 10.69 -11.08
N TYR A 111 -2.11 9.71 -11.67
CA TYR A 111 -1.59 8.56 -10.95
C TYR A 111 -0.52 8.96 -9.92
N VAL A 112 0.45 9.79 -10.31
CA VAL A 112 1.50 10.27 -9.38
C VAL A 112 0.89 11.06 -8.22
N PHE A 113 -0.08 11.94 -8.50
CA PHE A 113 -0.77 12.68 -7.44
C PHE A 113 -1.57 11.76 -6.51
N GLY A 114 -2.28 10.77 -7.07
CA GLY A 114 -3.00 9.76 -6.30
C GLY A 114 -2.08 8.95 -5.39
N GLN A 115 -0.93 8.50 -5.89
CA GLN A 115 0.06 7.77 -5.08
C GLN A 115 0.68 8.65 -3.99
N ALA A 116 0.88 9.95 -4.25
CA ALA A 116 1.37 10.89 -3.24
C ALA A 116 0.36 11.07 -2.09
N VAL A 117 -0.92 11.25 -2.41
CA VAL A 117 -2.00 11.33 -1.41
C VAL A 117 -2.14 10.01 -0.66
N GLY A 118 -2.04 8.86 -1.34
CA GLY A 118 -2.05 7.54 -0.72
C GLY A 118 -0.92 7.36 0.30
N CYS A 119 0.31 7.74 -0.04
CA CYS A 119 1.42 7.75 0.92
C CYS A 119 1.14 8.64 2.14
N ALA A 120 0.58 9.83 1.94
CA ALA A 120 0.22 10.71 3.05
C ALA A 120 -0.81 10.06 3.98
N LEU A 121 -1.84 9.40 3.43
CA LEU A 121 -2.84 8.69 4.22
C LEU A 121 -2.25 7.53 5.03
N TYR A 122 -1.34 6.75 4.44
CA TYR A 122 -0.68 5.65 5.17
C TYR A 122 0.15 6.15 6.35
N VAL A 123 0.89 7.24 6.17
CA VAL A 123 1.71 7.79 7.26
C VAL A 123 0.86 8.47 8.33
N LEU A 124 -0.25 9.11 7.95
CA LEU A 124 -1.21 9.66 8.93
C LEU A 124 -1.86 8.56 9.77
N GLY A 125 -2.28 7.44 9.16
CA GLY A 125 -2.82 6.30 9.90
C GLY A 125 -1.81 5.68 10.87
N PHE A 126 -0.53 5.64 10.47
CA PHE A 126 0.57 5.25 11.37
C PHE A 126 0.75 6.24 12.52
N GLY A 127 0.72 7.55 12.24
CA GLY A 127 0.82 8.60 13.24
C GLY A 127 -0.29 8.55 14.29
N GLU A 128 -1.54 8.35 13.87
CA GLU A 128 -2.70 8.19 14.76
C GLU A 128 -2.54 6.96 15.68
N SER A 129 -2.09 5.83 15.11
CA SER A 129 -1.86 4.61 15.87
C SER A 129 -0.76 4.79 16.92
N MET A 130 0.36 5.43 16.54
CA MET A 130 1.47 5.68 17.46
C MET A 130 1.10 6.68 18.57
N ALA A 131 0.37 7.74 18.25
CA ALA A 131 -0.08 8.71 19.25
C ALA A 131 -0.98 8.06 20.31
N LYS A 132 -1.93 7.21 19.88
CA LYS A 132 -2.79 6.43 20.79
C LYS A 132 -1.99 5.50 21.70
N LEU A 133 -0.93 4.86 21.19
CA LEU A 133 -0.06 4.00 22.02
C LEU A 133 0.73 4.78 23.07
N VAL A 134 1.15 6.02 22.77
CA VAL A 134 1.97 6.84 23.66
C VAL A 134 1.11 7.60 24.70
N GLY A 135 -0.22 7.65 24.52
CA GLY A 135 -1.14 8.31 25.45
C GLY A 135 -1.05 9.84 25.42
N LEU A 136 -0.50 10.41 24.34
CA LEU A 136 -0.40 11.85 24.13
C LEU A 136 -1.46 12.27 23.12
N ASP A 137 -2.69 12.49 23.58
CA ASP A 137 -3.83 12.97 22.80
C ASP A 137 -3.71 14.47 22.45
N SER A 138 -2.55 14.87 21.90
CA SER A 138 -2.37 16.20 21.33
C SER A 138 -2.32 16.12 19.81
N PRO A 139 -3.12 16.93 19.08
CA PRO A 139 -3.09 16.96 17.61
C PRO A 139 -1.72 17.39 17.05
N TRP A 140 -0.90 18.04 17.87
CA TRP A 140 0.48 18.37 17.52
C TRP A 140 1.42 17.16 17.59
N ALA A 141 1.17 16.23 18.51
CA ALA A 141 1.97 15.01 18.67
C ALA A 141 1.76 14.05 17.49
N GLU A 142 0.50 13.83 17.08
CA GLU A 142 0.16 13.01 15.90
C GLU A 142 0.87 13.50 14.64
N ARG A 143 0.83 14.82 14.39
CA ARG A 143 1.48 15.45 13.24
C ARG A 143 3.01 15.36 13.34
N GLY A 144 3.55 15.46 14.55
CA GLY A 144 4.96 15.25 14.86
C GLY A 144 5.41 13.84 14.44
N PHE A 145 4.74 12.80 14.94
CA PHE A 145 5.05 11.40 14.60
C PHE A 145 4.88 11.11 13.10
N ALA A 146 3.80 11.59 12.48
CA ALA A 146 3.59 11.42 11.05
C ALA A 146 4.68 12.10 10.22
N SER A 147 5.06 13.34 10.55
CA SER A 147 6.14 14.05 9.82
C SER A 147 7.49 13.37 9.97
N ALA A 148 7.83 12.87 11.17
CA ALA A 148 9.03 12.09 11.41
C ALA A 148 9.03 10.78 10.60
N ALA A 149 7.90 10.08 10.54
CA ALA A 149 7.76 8.84 9.77
C ALA A 149 7.91 9.08 8.26
N VAL A 150 7.33 10.16 7.69
CA VAL A 150 7.53 10.51 6.27
C VAL A 150 9.02 10.76 5.99
N LEU A 151 9.71 11.52 6.85
CA LEU A 151 11.14 11.81 6.67
C LEU A 151 11.99 10.54 6.72
N LEU A 152 11.70 9.65 7.68
CA LEU A 152 12.39 8.36 7.82
C LEU A 152 12.16 7.50 6.57
N LEU A 153 10.92 7.37 6.10
CA LEU A 153 10.60 6.66 4.85
C LEU A 153 11.30 7.29 3.64
N GLY A 154 11.40 8.61 3.59
CA GLY A 154 12.17 9.34 2.58
C GLY A 154 13.64 8.96 2.57
N VAL A 155 14.28 8.89 3.74
CA VAL A 155 15.68 8.45 3.89
C VAL A 155 15.85 7.00 3.45
N ILE A 156 14.93 6.10 3.83
CA ILE A 156 14.97 4.69 3.40
C ILE A 156 14.90 4.58 1.87
N ASN A 157 14.02 5.36 1.23
CA ASN A 157 13.89 5.36 -0.23
C ASN A 157 15.18 5.83 -0.93
N ILE A 158 15.93 6.77 -0.32
CA ILE A 158 17.22 7.23 -0.85
C ILE A 158 18.31 6.17 -0.66
N ALA A 159 18.30 5.42 0.46
CA ALA A 159 19.32 4.43 0.80
C ALA A 159 19.34 3.19 -0.12
N GLY A 160 18.21 2.86 -0.77
CA GLY A 160 18.19 1.94 -1.90
C GLY A 160 17.01 0.97 -1.92
N VAL A 161 16.39 0.86 -3.09
CA VAL A 161 15.18 0.05 -3.35
C VAL A 161 15.39 -1.46 -3.06
N LYS A 162 16.63 -1.95 -3.13
CA LYS A 162 16.95 -3.37 -2.85
C LYS A 162 16.59 -3.79 -1.42
N TRP A 163 16.79 -2.91 -0.44
CA TRP A 163 16.40 -3.16 0.95
C TRP A 163 14.88 -3.10 1.12
N VAL A 164 14.24 -2.15 0.45
CA VAL A 164 12.79 -1.97 0.48
C VAL A 164 12.05 -3.21 -0.02
N ILE A 165 12.51 -3.82 -1.11
CA ILE A 165 11.87 -5.04 -1.65
C ILE A 165 11.99 -6.22 -0.68
N LYS A 166 13.13 -6.37 0.02
CA LYS A 166 13.26 -7.42 1.05
C LYS A 166 12.33 -7.16 2.24
N LEU A 167 12.24 -5.90 2.69
CA LEU A 167 11.31 -5.50 3.75
C LEU A 167 9.85 -5.76 3.35
N GLN A 168 9.49 -5.55 2.09
CA GLN A 168 8.14 -5.78 1.58
C GLN A 168 7.67 -7.23 1.83
N PHE A 169 8.53 -8.23 1.57
CA PHE A 169 8.19 -9.63 1.87
C PHE A 169 7.99 -9.87 3.37
N VAL A 170 8.82 -9.26 4.22
CA VAL A 170 8.66 -9.36 5.68
C VAL A 170 7.34 -8.72 6.13
N LEU A 171 7.01 -7.56 5.59
CA LEU A 171 5.75 -6.86 5.87
C LEU A 171 4.53 -7.67 5.45
N LEU A 172 4.58 -8.39 4.33
CA LEU A 172 3.50 -9.30 3.91
C LEU A 172 3.25 -10.37 4.97
N ILE A 173 4.30 -11.01 5.49
CA ILE A 173 4.17 -12.08 6.48
C ILE A 173 3.52 -11.55 7.76
N ILE A 174 3.98 -10.39 8.24
CA ILE A 174 3.40 -9.73 9.43
C ILE A 174 1.93 -9.38 9.19
N LEU A 175 1.59 -8.87 7.99
CA LEU A 175 0.24 -8.52 7.62
C LEU A 175 -0.69 -9.75 7.56
N LEU A 176 -0.22 -10.87 7.01
CA LEU A 176 -0.97 -12.12 6.98
C LEU A 176 -1.17 -12.67 8.40
N LEU A 177 -0.15 -12.60 9.26
CA LEU A 177 -0.27 -12.97 10.67
C LEU A 177 -1.29 -12.09 11.40
N ALA A 178 -1.28 -10.77 11.18
CA ALA A 178 -2.26 -9.86 11.76
C ALA A 178 -3.69 -10.16 11.26
N GLY A 179 -3.85 -10.49 9.98
CA GLY A 179 -5.14 -10.92 9.43
C GLY A 179 -5.64 -12.24 10.02
N LEU A 180 -4.74 -13.20 10.24
CA LEU A 180 -5.06 -14.47 10.91
C LEU A 180 -5.42 -14.24 12.38
N ASP A 181 -4.67 -13.40 13.09
CA ASP A 181 -4.94 -13.05 14.48
C ASP A 181 -6.32 -12.38 14.62
N PHE A 182 -6.63 -11.42 13.73
CA PHE A 182 -7.96 -10.80 13.68
C PHE A 182 -9.08 -11.81 13.40
N ALA A 183 -8.85 -12.76 12.48
CA ALA A 183 -9.81 -13.82 12.18
C ALA A 183 -10.02 -14.75 13.38
N VAL A 184 -8.94 -15.19 14.03
CA VAL A 184 -9.00 -16.01 15.26
C VAL A 184 -9.70 -15.26 16.38
N GLY A 185 -9.38 -13.99 16.59
CA GLY A 185 -10.02 -13.12 17.58
C GLY A 185 -11.53 -12.96 17.36
N SER A 186 -11.99 -12.98 16.10
CA SER A 186 -13.42 -13.01 15.77
C SER A 186 -14.12 -14.31 16.20
N PHE A 187 -13.42 -15.45 16.12
CA PHE A 187 -13.98 -16.76 16.52
C PHE A 187 -13.85 -17.04 18.02
N VAL A 188 -12.86 -16.48 18.69
CA VAL A 188 -12.66 -16.62 20.14
C VAL A 188 -13.55 -15.61 20.86
N HIS A 189 -14.82 -15.98 21.05
CA HIS A 189 -15.74 -15.23 21.90
C HIS A 189 -15.36 -15.45 23.37
N THR A 190 -14.52 -14.57 23.92
CA THR A 190 -14.34 -14.53 25.38
C THR A 190 -15.60 -13.88 25.96
N ASP A 191 -16.50 -14.72 26.49
CA ASP A 191 -17.66 -14.31 27.27
C ASP A 191 -17.14 -13.61 28.55
N ASP A 192 -16.98 -12.29 28.49
CA ASP A 192 -16.52 -11.46 29.60
C ASP A 192 -17.66 -11.29 30.62
N LYS A 193 -18.08 -12.40 31.22
CA LYS A 193 -19.04 -12.47 32.34
C LYS A 193 -18.48 -11.95 33.67
N GLY A 194 -17.35 -11.21 33.65
CA GLY A 194 -16.66 -10.74 34.85
C GLY A 194 -16.70 -9.22 35.10
N MET A 195 -17.08 -8.39 34.13
CA MET A 195 -16.82 -6.93 34.22
C MET A 195 -18.07 -6.04 34.40
N ASN A 196 -19.22 -6.62 34.75
CA ASN A 196 -20.49 -5.89 34.95
C ASN A 196 -20.74 -5.37 36.38
N ASN A 197 -19.76 -5.36 37.29
CA ASN A 197 -19.98 -4.88 38.68
C ASN A 197 -19.00 -3.82 39.19
N SER A 198 -18.20 -3.19 38.33
CA SER A 198 -17.20 -2.18 38.78
C SER A 198 -17.42 -0.77 38.22
N TYR A 199 -18.40 -0.57 37.33
CA TYR A 199 -18.70 0.72 36.69
C TYR A 199 -20.13 1.21 36.94
N LEU A 200 -20.78 0.77 38.02
CA LEU A 200 -21.97 1.44 38.51
C LEU A 200 -21.54 2.52 39.53
N PRO A 201 -21.68 3.82 39.22
CA PRO A 201 -21.53 4.86 40.22
C PRO A 201 -22.60 4.66 41.30
N SER A 202 -22.17 4.62 42.56
CA SER A 202 -23.00 4.50 43.77
C SER A 202 -23.82 5.76 44.08
N SER A 203 -24.42 6.38 43.06
CA SER A 203 -25.20 7.63 43.19
C SER A 203 -26.65 7.49 42.76
N PHE A 204 -27.16 6.25 42.63
CA PHE A 204 -28.59 6.00 42.45
C PHE A 204 -29.00 4.77 43.26
N GLN A 205 -28.94 4.91 44.59
CA GLN A 205 -29.70 4.10 45.53
C GLN A 205 -30.29 5.01 46.61
#